data_AF-A0A811PN17-F1
#
_entry.id   AF-A0A811PN17-F1
#
_cell.length_a   1.000
_cell.length_b   1.000
_cell.length_c   1.000
_cell.angle_alpha   90.00
_cell.angle_beta   90.00
_cell.angle_gamma   90.00
#
_symmetry.space_group_name_H-M   'P 1'
#
loop_
_entity.id
_entity.type
_entity.pdbx_description
1 polymer ?
#
loop_
_entity_poly.entity_id
_entity_poly.type
_entity_poly.pdbx_seq_one_letter_code
_entity_poly.pdbx_strand_id
1 'polypeptide(L)'
;MALLEQTDRQWSAVPGGAAQPEPEEEDSATLEALEPADDAELEPEAAGRGMVAGCCCVCMARAKGAAFIPCGHTFCRACARELVAGRGRCPLCNAAIVDVLDIF
;
A
#
# COMPACT_ATOMS: atom_id res chain seq x y z
N MET A 1 41.03 9.03 -15.14
CA MET A 1 40.60 8.20 -13.99
C MET A 1 39.20 7.74 -14.32
N ALA A 2 39.12 6.57 -14.96
CA ALA A 2 37.89 5.95 -15.45
C ALA A 2 37.54 4.80 -14.52
N LEU A 3 36.41 4.87 -13.81
CA LEU A 3 35.85 3.75 -13.05
C LEU A 3 34.44 4.12 -12.59
N LEU A 4 33.45 3.52 -13.23
CA LEU A 4 32.02 3.35 -12.87
C LEU A 4 31.52 2.32 -13.90
N GLU A 5 31.99 1.08 -13.88
CA GLU A 5 31.40 -0.05 -13.12
C GLU A 5 29.89 -0.17 -13.42
N GLN A 6 29.53 -1.01 -14.40
CA GLN A 6 29.20 -2.43 -14.20
C GLN A 6 27.80 -2.65 -13.63
N THR A 7 26.84 -2.86 -14.53
CA THR A 7 25.71 -3.78 -14.32
C THR A 7 25.01 -4.01 -15.67
N ASP A 8 25.73 -4.71 -16.56
CA ASP A 8 25.12 -5.58 -17.58
C ASP A 8 25.43 -7.01 -17.14
N ARG A 9 24.43 -7.91 -17.30
CA ARG A 9 24.35 -9.35 -16.96
C ARG A 9 23.32 -9.63 -15.86
N GLN A 10 22.34 -10.51 -16.00
CA GLN A 10 22.05 -11.50 -17.04
C GLN A 10 20.72 -12.17 -16.63
N TRP A 11 19.65 -11.95 -17.37
CA TRP A 11 18.46 -12.81 -17.29
C TRP A 11 18.72 -13.96 -18.27
N SER A 12 19.00 -15.16 -17.77
CA SER A 12 18.91 -16.41 -18.55
C SER A 12 19.31 -17.58 -17.67
N ALA A 13 18.32 -18.43 -17.38
CA ALA A 13 18.51 -19.87 -17.28
C ALA A 13 17.13 -20.56 -17.37
N VAL A 14 16.77 -21.00 -18.58
CA VAL A 14 15.98 -22.22 -18.78
C VAL A 14 16.99 -23.28 -19.22
N PRO A 15 17.01 -24.45 -18.57
CA PRO A 15 16.77 -25.70 -19.29
C PRO A 15 15.97 -26.67 -18.41
N GLY A 16 15.12 -27.56 -18.88
CA GLY A 16 14.99 -28.26 -20.16
C GLY A 16 14.35 -29.62 -19.83
N GLY A 17 13.66 -30.25 -20.77
CA GLY A 17 13.19 -31.63 -20.60
C GLY A 17 11.96 -31.98 -21.44
N ALA A 18 12.20 -32.57 -22.60
CA ALA A 18 11.19 -33.21 -23.44
C ALA A 18 10.65 -34.51 -22.81
N ALA A 19 9.37 -34.81 -23.02
CA ALA A 19 8.84 -36.15 -23.35
C ALA A 19 7.31 -36.14 -23.25
N GLN A 20 6.64 -36.46 -24.35
CA GLN A 20 5.25 -36.95 -24.35
C GLN A 20 5.23 -38.35 -23.71
N PRO A 21 4.14 -38.75 -23.03
CA PRO A 21 3.15 -39.56 -23.75
C PRO A 21 1.69 -39.28 -23.35
N GLU A 22 0.82 -39.37 -24.35
CA GLU A 22 -0.64 -39.50 -24.24
C GLU A 22 -0.98 -40.86 -23.57
N PRO A 23 -2.02 -40.88 -22.71
CA PRO A 23 -2.93 -42.02 -22.73
C PRO A 23 -4.42 -41.60 -22.68
N GLU A 24 -5.17 -42.10 -23.69
CA GLU A 24 -6.47 -42.79 -23.56
C GLU A 24 -7.55 -42.21 -22.63
N GLU A 25 -8.47 -41.47 -23.25
CA GLU A 25 -9.88 -41.82 -23.44
C GLU A 25 -10.66 -42.36 -22.21
N GLU A 26 -11.54 -41.48 -21.73
CA GLU A 26 -12.96 -41.74 -21.46
C GLU A 26 -13.44 -42.27 -20.09
N ASP A 27 -14.49 -41.56 -19.67
CA ASP A 27 -15.50 -41.91 -18.69
C ASP A 27 -15.10 -41.83 -17.21
N SER A 28 -15.56 -40.77 -16.56
CA SER A 28 -16.46 -40.95 -15.42
C SER A 28 -16.97 -39.62 -14.85
N ALA A 29 -18.29 -39.57 -14.78
CA ALA A 29 -19.09 -38.99 -13.70
C ALA A 29 -18.86 -37.51 -13.34
N THR A 30 -19.77 -36.70 -13.89
CA THR A 30 -20.37 -35.50 -13.29
C THR A 30 -20.17 -35.31 -11.78
N LEU A 31 -19.21 -34.43 -11.46
CA LEU A 31 -19.22 -33.36 -10.45
C LEU A 31 -20.39 -33.36 -9.43
N GLU A 32 -20.19 -34.00 -8.28
CA GLU A 32 -20.80 -33.57 -7.01
C GLU A 32 -19.75 -32.79 -6.21
N ALA A 33 -19.72 -31.47 -6.39
CA ALA A 33 -18.82 -30.58 -5.66
C ALA A 33 -19.44 -30.25 -4.30
N LEU A 34 -18.79 -30.78 -3.27
CA LEU A 34 -19.00 -30.46 -1.87
C LEU A 34 -18.82 -28.96 -1.63
N GLU A 35 -19.70 -28.36 -0.83
CA GLU A 35 -19.53 -27.02 -0.28
C GLU A 35 -18.76 -27.10 1.06
N PRO A 36 -17.48 -26.68 1.13
CA PRO A 36 -16.86 -26.33 2.40
C PRO A 36 -17.00 -24.83 2.66
N ALA A 37 -17.49 -24.52 3.86
CA ALA A 37 -17.39 -23.21 4.49
C ALA A 37 -16.00 -23.01 5.08
N ASP A 38 -15.36 -21.88 4.80
CA ASP A 38 -14.24 -21.28 5.53
C ASP A 38 -14.14 -19.81 5.04
N ASP A 39 -14.78 -18.88 5.74
CA ASP A 39 -14.20 -18.01 6.78
C ASP A 39 -13.11 -17.03 6.29
N ALA A 40 -13.45 -15.75 6.43
CA ALA A 40 -12.58 -14.59 6.59
C ALA A 40 -11.61 -14.19 5.45
N GLU A 41 -12.13 -13.38 4.52
CA GLU A 41 -11.37 -12.23 4.02
C GLU A 41 -12.27 -10.98 4.09
N LEU A 42 -12.15 -10.24 5.20
CA LEU A 42 -12.65 -8.86 5.31
C LEU A 42 -11.79 -8.00 4.39
N GLU A 43 -12.08 -8.03 3.10
CA GLU A 43 -11.56 -7.08 2.13
C GLU A 43 -12.03 -5.68 2.55
N PRO A 44 -11.15 -4.72 2.90
CA PRO A 44 -11.55 -3.33 2.94
C PRO A 44 -11.67 -2.83 1.49
N GLU A 45 -12.70 -3.30 0.78
CA GLU A 45 -13.12 -2.75 -0.50
C GLU A 45 -13.77 -1.38 -0.26
N ALA A 46 -12.93 -0.37 -0.10
CA ALA A 46 -13.34 1.02 -0.26
C ALA A 46 -12.63 1.62 -1.47
N ALA A 47 -12.85 1.00 -2.64
CA ALA A 47 -12.67 1.63 -3.95
C ALA A 47 -13.80 2.64 -4.19
N GLY A 48 -13.89 3.65 -3.34
CA GLY A 48 -14.74 4.82 -3.53
C GLY A 48 -13.91 5.94 -4.12
N ARG A 49 -14.12 6.26 -5.40
CA ARG A 49 -13.60 7.49 -6.03
C ARG A 49 -14.28 8.70 -5.38
N GLY A 50 -13.81 9.06 -4.20
CA GLY A 50 -14.25 10.19 -3.41
C GLY A 50 -13.07 10.57 -2.53
N MET A 51 -12.64 11.82 -2.62
CA MET A 51 -11.66 12.39 -1.69
C MET A 51 -12.10 12.05 -0.27
N VAL A 52 -11.45 11.08 0.36
CA VAL A 52 -11.94 10.57 1.64
C VAL A 52 -11.75 11.71 2.63
N ALA A 53 -12.86 12.30 3.08
CA ALA A 53 -12.84 13.50 3.92
C ALA A 53 -12.02 13.29 5.23
N GLY A 54 -11.69 12.03 5.55
CA GLY A 54 -10.86 11.61 6.68
C GLY A 54 -9.37 11.36 6.41
N CYS A 55 -8.86 11.34 5.17
CA CYS A 55 -7.43 11.09 4.93
C CYS A 55 -6.58 12.35 5.03
N CYS A 56 -5.32 12.13 5.38
CA CYS A 56 -4.29 13.16 5.37
C CYS A 56 -4.07 13.67 3.95
N CYS A 57 -4.14 14.98 3.75
CA CYS A 57 -3.92 15.61 2.45
C CYS A 57 -2.48 15.52 1.94
N VAL A 58 -1.52 15.13 2.79
CA VAL A 58 -0.10 15.02 2.44
C VAL A 58 0.20 13.68 1.78
N CYS A 59 -0.16 12.58 2.44
CA CYS A 59 0.11 11.23 1.91
C CYS A 59 -1.07 10.59 1.18
N MET A 60 -2.29 11.12 1.36
CA MET A 60 -3.55 10.59 0.81
C MET A 60 -3.85 9.11 1.15
N ALA A 61 -3.04 8.47 2.00
CA ALA A 61 -3.11 7.05 2.31
C ALA A 61 -3.59 6.75 3.74
N ARG A 62 -3.31 7.65 4.69
CA ARG A 62 -3.55 7.43 6.13
C ARG A 62 -4.62 8.38 6.66
N ALA A 63 -5.41 7.90 7.61
CA ALA A 63 -6.36 8.72 8.35
C ALA A 63 -5.67 9.84 9.14
N LYS A 64 -6.38 10.94 9.36
CA LYS A 64 -5.95 12.03 10.25
C LYS A 64 -5.89 11.50 11.70
N GLY A 65 -4.84 11.89 12.43
CA GLY A 65 -4.63 11.46 13.82
C GLY A 65 -3.79 12.43 14.66
N ALA A 66 -3.33 13.54 14.08
CA ALA A 66 -2.59 14.59 14.78
C ALA A 66 -3.08 15.97 14.34
N ALA A 67 -3.14 16.93 15.25
CA ALA A 67 -3.50 18.32 15.01
C ALA A 67 -2.35 19.27 15.41
N PHE A 68 -2.09 20.29 14.61
CA PHE A 68 -1.08 21.30 14.95
C PHE A 68 -1.64 22.38 15.85
N ILE A 69 -0.91 22.71 16.92
CA ILE A 69 -1.21 23.84 17.80
C ILE A 69 -0.37 25.04 17.33
N PRO A 70 -0.98 26.25 17.16
CA PRO A 70 -2.35 26.61 17.56
C PRO A 70 -3.41 26.50 16.45
N CYS A 71 -3.04 26.16 15.20
CA CYS A 71 -3.95 26.34 14.07
C CYS A 71 -5.05 25.27 13.91
N GLY A 72 -4.97 24.14 14.62
CA GLY A 72 -5.97 23.08 14.63
C GLY A 72 -6.02 22.19 13.37
N HIS A 73 -5.18 22.45 12.36
CA HIS A 73 -5.17 21.64 11.14
C HIS A 73 -4.67 20.22 11.40
N THR A 74 -5.37 19.26 10.82
CA THR A 74 -5.18 17.83 11.10
C THR A 74 -4.48 17.06 9.97
N PHE A 75 -3.55 16.18 10.33
CA PHE A 75 -2.77 15.32 9.45
C PHE A 75 -2.66 13.90 10.03
N CYS A 76 -2.13 12.93 9.28
CA CYS A 76 -1.75 11.65 9.88
C CYS A 76 -0.52 11.83 10.77
N ARG A 77 -0.35 10.98 11.79
CA ARG A 77 0.77 11.06 12.75
C ARG A 77 2.15 11.04 12.08
N ALA A 78 2.33 10.23 11.04
CA ALA A 78 3.60 10.15 10.31
C ALA A 78 3.95 11.47 9.60
N CYS A 79 3.03 12.01 8.80
CA CYS A 79 3.27 13.27 8.09
C CYS A 79 3.37 14.47 9.04
N ALA A 80 2.66 14.45 10.18
CA ALA A 80 2.79 15.49 11.20
C ALA A 80 4.24 15.58 11.73
N ARG A 81 4.87 14.43 12.03
CA ARG A 81 6.27 14.36 12.50
C ARG A 81 7.25 14.87 11.44
N GLU A 82 7.07 14.47 10.19
CA GLU A 82 7.89 14.94 9.06
C GLU A 82 7.76 16.46 8.86
N LEU A 83 6.54 17.00 8.96
CA LEU A 83 6.29 18.44 8.81
C LEU A 83 6.92 19.26 9.93
N VAL A 84 6.89 18.76 11.17
CA VAL A 84 7.57 19.41 12.30
C VAL A 84 9.09 19.39 12.10
N ALA A 85 9.66 18.24 11.71
CA ALA A 85 11.10 18.09 11.54
C ALA A 85 11.66 18.87 10.33
N GLY A 86 10.90 18.96 9.24
CA GLY A 86 11.36 19.60 8.00
C GLY A 86 11.01 21.09 7.90
N ARG A 87 9.72 21.43 8.01
CA ARG A 87 9.21 22.78 7.69
C ARG A 87 8.90 23.62 8.92
N GLY A 88 8.46 22.99 10.02
CA GLY A 88 8.01 23.67 11.24
C GLY A 88 6.77 24.56 11.06
N ARG A 89 6.07 24.46 9.91
CA ARG A 89 4.90 25.28 9.57
C ARG A 89 3.80 24.47 8.93
N CYS A 90 2.55 24.74 9.31
CA CYS A 90 1.36 24.11 8.76
C CYS A 90 1.27 24.32 7.23
N PRO A 91 1.07 23.28 6.41
CA PRO A 91 0.95 23.42 4.96
C PRO A 91 -0.38 24.06 4.51
N LEU A 92 -1.40 24.07 5.37
CA LEU A 92 -2.72 24.62 5.03
C LEU A 92 -2.83 26.13 5.31
N CYS A 93 -2.24 26.61 6.40
CA CYS A 93 -2.37 28.01 6.82
C CYS A 93 -1.05 28.73 7.10
N ASN A 94 0.09 28.07 6.88
CA ASN A 94 1.45 28.60 7.10
C ASN A 94 1.78 29.06 8.55
N ALA A 95 0.92 28.76 9.51
CA ALA A 95 1.18 29.00 10.93
C ALA A 95 2.38 28.16 11.43
N ALA A 96 3.18 28.73 12.32
CA ALA A 96 4.24 27.98 13.00
C ALA A 96 3.63 26.86 13.85
N ILE A 97 4.25 25.67 13.80
CA ILE A 97 3.83 24.53 14.62
C ILE A 97 4.54 24.67 15.95
N VAL A 98 3.77 24.98 17.00
CA VAL A 98 4.30 25.11 18.37
C VAL A 98 4.28 23.76 19.07
N ASP A 99 3.20 23.00 18.86
CA ASP A 99 3.02 21.68 19.44
C ASP A 99 2.14 20.80 18.53
N VAL A 100 2.12 19.50 18.79
CA VAL A 100 1.32 18.50 18.09
C VAL A 100 0.46 17.73 19.08
N LEU A 101 -0.85 17.79 18.90
CA LEU A 101 -1.81 17.02 19.67
C LEU A 101 -2.20 15.76 18.89
N ASP A 102 -1.97 14.59 19.48
CA ASP A 102 -2.50 13.32 18.97
C ASP A 102 -3.98 13.19 19.35
N ILE A 103 -4.87 13.03 18.36
CA ILE A 103 -6.33 13.13 18.54
C ILE A 103 -7.09 11.80 18.38
N PHE A 104 -6.46 10.75 17.84
CA PHE A 104 -7.02 9.40 17.71
C PHE A 104 -5.89 8.38 17.68
#